data_AF-A0A1N7QZY3-F1
#
_entry.id   AF-A0A1N7QZY3-F1
#
_cell.length_a   1.000
_cell.length_b   1.000
_cell.length_c   1.000
_cell.angle_alpha   90.00
_cell.angle_beta   90.00
_cell.angle_gamma   90.00
#
_symmetry.space_group_name_H-M   'P 1'
#
loop_
_entity.id
_entity.type
_entity.pdbx_description
1 polymer ?
#
loop_
_entity_poly.entity_id
_entity_poly.type
_entity_poly.pdbx_seq_one_letter_code
_entity_poly.pdbx_strand_id
1 'polypeptide(L)' 'MIDNLQYIYTSGNTGNRLTNINDHAQNATGYEGGGQTIGYDVNGNMISMPDKGISVIKYNHLNLPH' A
#
# COMPACT_ATOMS: atom_id res chain seq x y z
N MET A 1 -18.49 13.12 5.98
CA MET A 1 -17.82 12.28 6.99
C MET A 1 -16.32 12.36 6.75
N ILE A 2 -15.49 12.19 7.79
CA ILE A 2 -14.02 12.21 7.68
C ILE A 2 -13.53 10.78 7.80
N ASP A 3 -12.50 10.42 7.03
CA ASP A 3 -11.91 9.08 7.03
C ASP A 3 -11.18 8.77 8.34
N ASN A 4 -11.13 7.49 8.72
CA ASN A 4 -10.45 7.00 9.92
C ASN A 4 -9.47 5.89 9.54
N LEU A 5 -8.34 6.31 8.98
CA LEU A 5 -7.36 5.42 8.38
C LEU A 5 -6.43 4.78 9.42
N GLN A 6 -6.37 3.46 9.40
CA GLN A 6 -5.40 2.65 10.12
C GLN A 6 -4.39 2.06 9.13
N TYR A 7 -3.12 2.38 9.33
CA TYR A 7 -1.99 1.84 8.57
C TYR A 7 -1.35 0.70 9.36
N ILE A 8 -1.24 -0.49 8.76
CA ILE A 8 -0.63 -1.64 9.42
C ILE A 8 0.71 -1.94 8.76
N TYR A 9 1.79 -1.92 9.52
CA TYR A 9 3.13 -2.20 9.02
C TYR A 9 3.62 -3.58 9.46
N THR A 10 4.60 -4.10 8.73
CA THR A 10 5.29 -5.36 9.05
C THR A 10 5.88 -5.36 10.45
N SER A 11 6.18 -6.56 10.97
CA SER A 11 6.79 -6.75 12.30
C SER A 11 5.99 -6.11 13.43
N GLY A 12 4.65 -6.21 13.37
CA GLY A 12 3.78 -5.64 14.39
C GLY A 12 3.91 -4.12 14.54
N ASN A 13 3.91 -3.40 13.41
CA ASN A 13 4.08 -1.94 13.35
C ASN A 13 5.47 -1.39 13.70
N THR A 14 6.50 -2.24 13.76
CA THR A 14 7.89 -1.79 13.99
C THR A 14 8.74 -1.74 12.72
N GLY A 15 8.27 -2.33 11.62
CA GLY A 15 8.92 -2.25 10.31
C GLY A 15 8.51 -1.02 9.51
N ASN A 16 9.14 -0.87 8.34
CA ASN A 16 8.89 0.24 7.40
C ASN A 16 8.06 -0.16 6.17
N ARG A 17 7.65 -1.43 6.05
CA ARG A 17 6.80 -1.91 4.97
C ARG A 17 5.33 -1.89 5.40
N LEU A 18 4.49 -1.21 4.62
CA LEU A 18 3.05 -1.10 4.85
C LEU A 18 2.37 -2.36 4.29
N THR A 19 1.58 -3.06 5.09
CA THR A 19 0.94 -4.32 4.70
C THR A 19 -0.46 -4.12 4.12
N ASN A 20 -1.27 -3.28 4.76
CA ASN A 20 -2.59 -2.87 4.29
C ASN A 20 -3.05 -1.59 5.02
N ILE A 21 -4.14 -1.00 4.53
CA ILE A 21 -4.82 0.15 5.12
C ILE A 21 -6.26 -0.25 5.39
N ASN A 22 -6.80 0.07 6.57
CA ASN A 22 -8.22 -0.05 6.86
C ASN A 22 -8.82 1.34 7.04
N ASP A 23 -10.04 1.57 6.56
CA ASP A 23 -10.82 2.75 6.92
C ASP A 23 -11.99 2.34 7.83
N HIS A 24 -11.96 2.84 9.06
CA HIS A 24 -12.99 2.57 10.07
C HIS A 24 -14.10 3.61 10.08
N ALA A 25 -14.05 4.63 9.21
CA ALA A 25 -15.09 5.65 9.15
C ALA A 25 -16.39 5.12 8.53
N GLN A 26 -16.34 4.05 7.73
CA GLN A 26 -17.46 3.57 6.90
C GLN A 26 -17.91 4.59 5.83
N ASN A 27 -16.96 5.39 5.32
CA ASN A 27 -17.23 6.43 4.33
C ASN A 27 -17.21 5.84 2.91
N ALA A 28 -18.38 5.63 2.30
CA ALA A 28 -18.48 5.02 0.96
C ALA A 28 -17.82 5.84 -0.16
N THR A 29 -17.54 7.12 0.07
CA THR A 29 -16.80 8.00 -0.86
C THR A 29 -15.41 8.37 -0.34
N GLY A 30 -14.96 7.75 0.76
CA GLY A 30 -13.67 7.98 1.40
C GLY A 30 -12.56 7.15 0.76
N TYR A 31 -11.67 6.60 1.58
CA TYR A 31 -10.63 5.70 1.09
C TYR A 31 -11.23 4.49 0.37
N GLU A 32 -10.81 4.30 -0.88
CA GLU A 32 -11.28 3.22 -1.73
C GLU A 32 -10.82 1.86 -1.17
N GLY A 33 -11.78 1.00 -0.82
CA GLY A 33 -11.50 -0.34 -0.33
C GLY A 33 -11.06 -0.39 1.13
N GLY A 34 -10.08 -1.23 1.43
CA GLY A 34 -9.59 -1.48 2.78
C GLY A 34 -9.24 -2.95 3.01
N GLY A 35 -8.15 -3.17 3.74
CA GLY A 35 -7.68 -4.48 4.16
C GLY A 35 -6.88 -5.24 3.09
N GLN A 36 -6.83 -4.75 1.86
CA GLN A 36 -6.11 -5.45 0.77
C GLN A 36 -4.60 -5.38 0.98
N THR A 37 -3.95 -6.51 0.71
CA THR A 37 -2.50 -6.63 0.88
C THR A 37 -1.75 -5.85 -0.19
N ILE A 38 -0.81 -5.03 0.27
CA ILE A 38 0.17 -4.33 -0.57
C ILE A 38 1.28 -5.31 -0.94
N GLY A 39 1.52 -5.45 -2.25
CA GLY A 39 2.57 -6.34 -2.76
C GLY A 39 3.94 -5.68 -2.77
N TYR A 40 4.98 -6.46 -2.51
CA TYR A 40 6.38 -6.04 -2.57
C TYR A 40 7.22 -7.00 -3.40
N ASP A 41 8.24 -6.49 -4.08
CA ASP A 41 9.30 -7.32 -4.65
C ASP A 41 10.32 -7.77 -3.58
N VAL A 42 11.27 -8.60 -3.99
CA VAL A 42 12.34 -9.12 -3.11
C VAL A 42 13.24 -8.02 -2.54
N ASN A 43 13.36 -6.88 -3.24
CA ASN A 43 14.14 -5.73 -2.81
C ASN A 43 13.36 -4.82 -1.85
N GLY A 44 12.05 -5.08 -1.66
CA GLY A 44 11.18 -4.28 -0.80
C GLY A 44 10.56 -3.08 -1.49
N ASN A 45 10.59 -3.00 -2.82
CA ASN A 45 9.83 -1.99 -3.54
C ASN A 45 8.37 -2.44 -3.67
N MET A 46 7.42 -1.50 -3.63
CA MET A 46 6.00 -1.78 -3.75
C MET A 46 5.63 -2.11 -5.19
N ILE A 47 5.00 -3.26 -5.44
CA ILE A 47 4.64 -3.70 -6.81
C ILE A 47 3.13 -3.67 -7.07
N SER A 48 2.28 -3.52 -6.04
CA SER A 48 0.83 -3.39 -6.21
C SER A 48 0.16 -2.72 -5.00
N MET A 49 -0.97 -2.06 -5.25
CA MET A 49 -1.83 -1.45 -4.24
C MET A 49 -3.31 -1.66 -4.65
N PRO A 50 -3.90 -2.84 -4.34
CA PRO A 50 -5.21 -3.23 -4.87
C PRO A 50 -6.37 -2.33 -4.44
N ASP A 51 -6.32 -1.77 -3.22
CA ASP A 51 -7.30 -0.78 -2.73
C ASP A 51 -7.45 0.41 -3.69
N LYS A 52 -6.37 0.79 -4.38
CA LYS A 52 -6.33 1.87 -5.36
C LYS A 52 -6.50 1.41 -6.81
N GLY A 53 -6.88 0.14 -7.02
CA GLY A 53 -6.99 -0.45 -8.34
C GLY A 53 -5.63 -0.61 -9.06
N ILE A 54 -4.50 -0.45 -8.35
CA ILE A 54 -3.16 -0.53 -8.94
C ILE A 54 -2.67 -1.98 -8.83
N SER A 55 -2.76 -2.73 -9.93
CA SER A 55 -2.31 -4.12 -9.98
C SER A 55 -0.80 -4.27 -10.23
N VAL A 56 -0.16 -3.28 -10.85
CA VAL A 56 1.27 -3.32 -11.20
C VAL A 56 1.89 -1.92 -11.03
N ILE A 57 2.96 -1.87 -10.25
CA ILE A 57 3.86 -0.72 -10.13
C ILE A 57 5.20 -1.14 -10.72
N LYS A 58 5.68 -0.39 -11.71
CA LYS A 58 7.02 -0.55 -12.27
C LYS A 58 7.82 0.68 -11.95
N TYR A 59 8.98 0.48 -11.33
CA TYR A 59 9.92 1.56 -11.05
C TYR A 59 10.78 1.80 -12.27
N ASN A 60 11.04 3.07 -12.56
CA ASN A 60 12.08 3.42 -13.50
C ASN A 60 13.44 3.24 -12.81
N HIS A 61 14.24 2.27 -13.25
CA HIS A 61 15.63 2.10 -12.82
C HIS A 61 16.52 3.16 -13.49
N LEU A 62 16.28 4.44 -13.21
CA LEU A 62 17.06 5.55 -13.79
C LEU A 62 18.43 5.62 -13.07
N ASN A 63 19.62 5.28 -13.58
CA ASN A 63 20.23 4.96 -14.90
C ASN A 63 21.52 4.10 -14.67
N LEU A 64 21.92 3.20 -15.59
CA LEU A 64 23.33 2.95 -16.03
C LEU A 64 23.43 1.78 -17.06
N PRO A 65 23.77 2.04 -18.33
CA PRO A 65 24.63 1.13 -19.11
C PRO A 65 26.09 1.28 -18.64
N HIS A 66 26.77 0.16 -18.39
CA HIS A 66 28.24 0.08 -18.33
C HIS A 66 28.78 -0.39 -19.68
#